data_AF-A0AAV8X9B7-F1
#
_entry.id   AF-A0AAV8X9B7-F1
#
_cell.length_a   1.000
_cell.length_b   1.000
_cell.length_c   1.000
_cell.angle_alpha   90.00
_cell.angle_beta   90.00
_cell.angle_gamma   90.00
#
_symmetry.space_group_name_H-M   'P 1'
#
loop_
_entity.id
_entity.type
_entity.pdbx_description
1 polymer ?
#
loop_
_entity_poly.entity_id
_entity_poly.type
_entity_poly.pdbx_seq_one_letter_code
_entity_poly.pdbx_strand_id
1 'polypeptide(L)'
;MSLYLATGASFNSLSFEFLIGASIRKIVKTTCISIWNILQPIYMAPKTTEDWIEVADTFYNRTNFPNVVGAVDGKHIRIVQPDKSGSKFLKYKKYFFLCSYGLDRCRL
;
A
#
# COMPACT_ATOMS: atom_id res chain seq x y z
N MET A 1 -9.19 7.69 -21.83
CA MET A 1 -8.89 8.83 -20.94
C MET A 1 -7.75 8.41 -20.03
N SER A 2 -6.56 9.02 -20.11
CA SER A 2 -5.46 8.70 -19.17
C SER A 2 -5.63 9.58 -17.94
N LEU A 3 -5.89 8.96 -16.80
CA LEU A 3 -6.02 9.64 -15.50
C LEU A 3 -4.63 9.81 -14.88
N TYR A 4 -4.48 10.87 -14.09
CA TYR A 4 -3.26 11.21 -13.38
C TYR A 4 -3.21 10.50 -12.03
N LEU A 5 -2.28 9.55 -11.91
CA LEU A 5 -1.89 8.85 -10.68
C LEU A 5 -3.07 8.57 -9.73
N ALA A 6 -2.91 8.82 -8.44
CA ALA A 6 -3.91 8.53 -7.41
C ALA A 6 -5.03 9.58 -7.32
N THR A 7 -4.85 10.77 -7.90
CA THR A 7 -5.86 11.84 -7.84
C THR A 7 -6.98 11.65 -8.86
N GLY A 8 -6.76 10.85 -9.90
CA GLY A 8 -7.78 10.58 -10.92
C GLY A 8 -8.09 11.77 -11.82
N ALA A 9 -7.29 12.85 -11.77
CA ALA A 9 -7.49 14.04 -12.60
C ALA A 9 -7.15 13.75 -14.07
N SER A 10 -7.76 14.48 -15.01
CA SER A 10 -7.36 14.40 -16.42
C SER A 10 -6.11 15.26 -16.68
N PHE A 11 -5.27 14.88 -17.65
CA PHE A 11 -4.15 15.72 -18.07
C PHE A 11 -4.59 17.09 -18.62
N ASN A 12 -5.82 17.21 -19.14
CA ASN A 12 -6.38 18.50 -19.54
C ASN A 12 -6.64 19.39 -18.33
N SER A 13 -7.23 18.83 -17.27
CA SER A 13 -7.44 19.56 -16.00
C SER A 13 -6.12 20.09 -15.44
N LEU A 14 -5.09 19.24 -15.41
CA LEU A 14 -3.75 19.62 -14.96
C LEU A 14 -3.11 20.67 -15.86
N SER A 15 -3.35 20.62 -17.17
CA SER A 15 -2.80 21.62 -18.09
C SER A 15 -3.32 23.03 -17.81
N PHE A 16 -4.59 23.15 -17.43
CA PHE A 16 -5.18 24.42 -17.00
C PHE A 16 -4.68 24.86 -15.63
N GLU A 17 -4.55 23.94 -14.67
CA GLU A 17 -4.09 24.23 -13.31
C GLU A 17 -2.64 24.71 -13.26
N PHE A 18 -1.76 24.05 -14.02
CA PHE A 18 -0.34 24.40 -14.07
C PHE A 18 0.01 25.39 -15.20
N LEU A 19 -0.98 25.81 -16.01
CA LEU A 19 -0.81 26.69 -17.18
C LEU A 19 0.26 26.16 -18.17
N ILE A 20 0.43 24.84 -18.22
CA ILE A 20 1.38 24.14 -19.08
C ILE A 20 0.55 23.31 -20.06
N GLY A 21 0.78 23.49 -21.37
CA GLY A 21 0.03 22.79 -22.41
C GLY A 21 0.24 21.26 -22.44
N ALA A 22 0.05 20.66 -23.62
CA ALA A 22 0.09 19.20 -23.80
C ALA A 22 1.40 18.50 -23.35
N SER A 23 2.46 19.26 -23.07
CA SER A 23 3.72 18.77 -22.53
C SER A 23 3.62 18.19 -21.11
N ILE A 24 2.59 18.53 -20.32
CA ILE A 24 2.43 18.04 -18.94
C ILE A 24 2.40 16.51 -18.85
N ARG A 25 1.78 15.84 -19.84
CA ARG A 25 1.76 14.39 -19.95
C ARG A 25 3.18 13.81 -20.10
N LYS A 26 4.00 14.45 -20.94
CA LYS A 26 5.38 14.03 -21.19
C LYS A 26 6.21 14.21 -19.92
N ILE A 27 6.08 15.36 -19.27
CA ILE A 27 6.78 15.70 -18.03
C ILE A 27 6.45 14.68 -16.94
N VAL A 28 5.15 14.43 -16.67
CA VAL A 28 4.74 13.44 -15.66
C VAL A 28 5.33 12.06 -15.97
N LYS A 29 5.23 11.61 -17.23
CA LYS A 29 5.76 10.31 -17.63
C LYS A 29 7.28 10.21 -17.43
N THR A 30 8.04 11.22 -17.86
CA THR A 30 9.50 11.23 -17.70
C THR A 30 9.90 11.27 -16.24
N THR A 31 9.22 12.08 -15.42
CA THR A 31 9.50 12.17 -13.98
C THR A 31 9.20 10.85 -13.27
N CYS A 32 8.07 10.20 -13.56
CA CYS A 32 7.76 8.89 -12.99
C CYS A 32 8.81 7.83 -13.37
N ILE A 33 9.26 7.81 -14.62
CA ILE A 33 10.31 6.88 -15.08
C ILE A 33 11.63 7.15 -14.33
N SER A 34 12.04 8.40 -14.21
CA SER A 34 13.27 8.76 -13.49
C SER A 34 13.21 8.37 -12.02
N ILE A 35 12.08 8.65 -11.36
CA ILE A 35 11.85 8.26 -9.97
C ILE A 35 11.92 6.74 -9.84
N TRP A 36 11.25 6.00 -10.72
CA TRP A 36 11.27 4.54 -10.71
C TRP A 36 12.68 3.99 -10.87
N ASN A 37 13.43 4.45 -11.86
CA ASN A 37 14.79 3.96 -12.14
C ASN A 37 15.76 4.20 -10.98
N ILE A 38 15.57 5.27 -10.20
CA ILE A 38 16.42 5.58 -9.05
C ILE A 38 15.96 4.85 -7.79
N LEU A 39 14.66 4.85 -7.50
CA LEU A 39 14.12 4.37 -6.22
C LEU A 39 13.81 2.87 -6.22
N GLN A 40 13.41 2.29 -7.36
CA GLN A 40 13.08 0.87 -7.45
C GLN A 40 14.22 -0.04 -6.97
N PRO A 41 15.49 0.14 -7.36
CA PRO A 41 16.54 -0.75 -6.88
C PRO A 41 16.87 -0.57 -5.38
N ILE A 42 16.55 0.58 -4.79
CA ILE A 42 16.84 0.88 -3.37
C ILE A 42 15.73 0.32 -2.47
N TYR A 43 14.47 0.51 -2.85
CA TYR A 43 13.31 0.20 -1.99
C TYR A 43 12.51 -1.02 -2.44
N MET A 44 12.66 -1.45 -3.69
CA MET A 44 11.95 -2.58 -4.29
C MET A 44 12.92 -3.52 -5.01
N ALA A 45 14.10 -3.73 -4.41
CA ALA A 45 15.06 -4.71 -4.91
C ALA A 45 14.39 -6.09 -5.06
N PRO A 46 14.69 -6.83 -6.13
CA PRO A 46 14.15 -8.17 -6.31
C PRO A 46 14.60 -9.06 -5.15
N LYS A 47 13.62 -9.68 -4.49
CA LYS A 47 13.81 -10.60 -3.36
C LYS A 47 13.97 -12.02 -3.85
N THR A 48 14.83 -12.81 -3.20
CA THR A 48 14.94 -14.25 -3.47
C THR A 48 13.79 -15.02 -2.83
N THR A 49 13.68 -16.31 -3.14
CA THR A 49 12.71 -17.21 -2.51
C THR A 49 12.87 -17.27 -1.00
N GLU A 50 14.11 -17.24 -0.52
CA GLU A 50 14.46 -17.29 0.90
C GLU A 50 14.01 -16.01 1.62
N ASP A 51 14.22 -14.84 1.00
CA ASP A 51 13.74 -13.56 1.53
C ASP A 51 12.21 -13.55 1.70
N TRP A 52 11.48 -14.16 0.76
CA TRP A 52 10.02 -14.25 0.83
C TRP A 52 9.55 -15.20 1.93
N ILE A 53 10.27 -16.30 2.16
CA ILE A 53 10.00 -17.22 3.27
C ILE A 53 10.24 -16.53 4.61
N GLU A 54 11.34 -15.79 4.76
CA GLU A 54 11.63 -15.03 6.00
C GLU A 54 10.56 -13.97 6.27
N VAL A 55 10.11 -13.27 5.23
CA VAL A 55 9.01 -12.30 5.36
C VAL A 55 7.72 -13.01 5.77
N ALA A 56 7.39 -14.15 5.16
CA ALA A 56 6.22 -14.95 5.50
C ALA A 56 6.24 -15.43 6.96
N ASP A 57 7.39 -15.93 7.43
CA ASP A 57 7.57 -16.36 8.82
C ASP A 57 7.46 -15.18 9.80
N THR A 58 8.02 -14.02 9.43
CA THR A 58 7.92 -12.80 10.25
C THR A 58 6.48 -12.35 10.40
N PHE A 59 5.68 -12.39 9.33
CA PHE A 59 4.26 -12.09 9.39
C PHE A 59 3.50 -13.16 10.18
N TYR A 60 3.81 -14.43 9.99
CA TYR A 60 3.19 -15.53 10.73
C TYR A 60 3.41 -15.39 12.24
N ASN A 61 4.64 -15.13 12.67
CA ASN A 61 4.97 -14.95 14.09
C ASN A 61 4.23 -13.78 14.76
N ARG A 62 3.90 -12.73 13.98
CA ARG A 62 3.21 -11.54 14.50
C ARG A 62 1.69 -11.62 14.43
N THR A 63 1.17 -12.32 13.43
CA THR A 63 -0.26 -12.25 13.07
C THR A 63 -0.97 -13.59 13.13
N ASN A 64 -0.22 -14.70 13.20
CA ASN A 64 -0.68 -16.07 13.10
C ASN A 64 -1.42 -16.38 11.77
N PHE A 65 -1.14 -15.60 10.71
CA PHE A 65 -1.64 -15.83 9.36
C PHE A 65 -0.54 -16.42 8.46
N PRO A 66 -0.74 -17.61 7.88
CA PRO A 66 0.25 -18.24 7.01
C PRO A 66 0.28 -17.57 5.62
N ASN A 67 1.41 -17.68 4.93
CA ASN A 67 1.60 -17.25 3.53
C ASN A 67 1.37 -15.76 3.30
N VAL A 68 1.86 -14.93 4.21
CA VAL A 68 1.72 -13.48 4.16
C VAL A 68 3.06 -12.85 3.80
N VAL A 69 3.18 -12.34 2.59
CA VAL A 69 4.45 -11.77 2.09
C VAL A 69 4.48 -10.24 2.10
N GLY A 70 3.39 -9.60 2.50
CA GLY A 70 3.30 -8.15 2.48
C GLY A 70 1.95 -7.59 2.93
N ALA A 71 1.95 -6.27 3.08
CA ALA A 71 0.85 -5.48 3.60
C ALA A 71 0.78 -4.17 2.80
N VAL A 72 -0.27 -3.96 2.00
CA VAL A 72 -0.35 -2.76 1.13
C VAL A 72 -1.18 -1.63 1.76
N ASP A 73 -2.28 -1.95 2.45
CA ASP A 73 -3.14 -0.98 3.12
C ASP A 73 -3.84 -1.59 4.34
N GLY A 74 -4.13 -0.81 5.39
CA GLY A 74 -4.80 -1.32 6.58
C GLY A 74 -6.31 -1.36 6.41
N LYS A 75 -6.91 -2.55 6.31
CA LYS A 75 -8.36 -2.70 6.43
C LYS A 75 -8.76 -2.73 7.90
N HIS A 76 -9.56 -1.77 8.33
CA HIS A 76 -10.20 -1.78 9.64
C HIS A 76 -11.32 -2.83 9.65
N ILE A 77 -11.05 -4.01 10.22
CA ILE A 77 -12.08 -5.06 10.41
C ILE A 77 -12.73 -4.86 11.77
N ARG A 78 -14.07 -4.70 11.80
CA ARG A 78 -14.82 -4.65 13.05
C ARG A 78 -14.75 -6.02 13.72
N ILE A 79 -14.31 -6.06 14.97
CA ILE A 79 -14.33 -7.26 15.80
C ILE A 79 -15.31 -7.07 16.96
N VAL A 80 -15.80 -8.18 17.52
CA VAL A 80 -16.49 -8.17 18.81
C VAL A 80 -15.43 -8.06 19.91
N GLN A 81 -15.71 -7.31 20.98
CA GLN A 81 -14.79 -7.13 22.09
C GLN A 81 -14.37 -8.48 22.67
N PRO A 82 -13.07 -8.80 22.71
CA PRO A 82 -12.60 -9.98 23.43
C PRO A 82 -12.73 -9.76 24.94
N ASP A 83 -13.16 -10.78 25.68
CA ASP A 83 -13.28 -10.71 27.13
C ASP A 83 -11.95 -10.33 27.78
N LYS A 84 -12.01 -9.38 28.74
CA LYS A 84 -10.86 -8.84 29.48
C LYS A 84 -9.84 -8.03 28.66
N SER A 85 -10.17 -7.55 27.45
CA SER A 85 -9.20 -6.80 26.61
C SER A 85 -8.98 -5.32 26.98
N GLY A 86 -9.76 -4.76 27.91
CA GLY A 86 -9.70 -3.34 28.29
C GLY A 86 -9.86 -2.39 27.09
N SER A 87 -9.16 -1.25 27.11
CA SER A 87 -9.18 -0.23 26.05
C SER A 87 -8.23 -0.50 24.86
N LYS A 88 -7.48 -1.62 24.86
CA LYS A 88 -6.43 -1.90 23.85
C LYS A 88 -6.94 -1.94 22.40
N PHE A 89 -8.24 -2.15 22.21
CA PHE A 89 -8.89 -2.21 20.90
C PHE A 89 -9.96 -1.13 20.69
N LEU A 90 -10.11 -0.20 21.65
CA LEU A 90 -11.06 0.92 21.59
C LEU A 90 -10.37 2.15 20.97
N LYS A 91 -10.81 2.56 19.78
CA LYS A 91 -10.55 3.90 19.25
C LYS A 91 -11.85 4.70 19.07
N TYR A 92 -11.67 6.01 18.86
CA TYR A 92 -12.55 7.19 18.93
C TYR A 92 -14.03 7.08 18.48
N LYS A 93 -14.51 5.95 17.97
CA LYS A 93 -15.91 5.72 17.55
C LYS A 93 -16.63 4.55 18.25
N LYS A 94 -16.16 4.07 19.42
CA LYS A 94 -16.80 2.97 20.19
C LYS A 94 -16.97 1.66 19.39
N TYR A 95 -16.05 1.38 18.47
CA TYR A 95 -15.99 0.10 17.77
C TYR A 95 -14.62 -0.52 17.98
N PHE A 96 -14.60 -1.84 18.17
CA PHE A 96 -13.37 -2.61 18.26
C PHE A 96 -12.90 -2.94 16.84
N PHE A 97 -11.66 -2.56 16.51
CA PHE A 97 -11.08 -2.87 15.20
C PHE A 97 -9.75 -3.58 15.37
N LEU A 98 -9.55 -4.64 14.60
CA LEU A 98 -8.22 -5.18 14.34
C LEU A 98 -7.72 -4.53 13.05
N CYS A 99 -6.50 -3.98 13.08
CA CYS A 99 -5.85 -3.52 11.87
C CYS A 99 -5.36 -4.76 11.13
N SER A 100 -6.17 -5.29 10.22
CA SER A 100 -5.69 -6.28 9.27
C SER A 100 -4.98 -5.48 8.19
N TYR A 101 -3.67 -5.60 8.14
CA TYR A 101 -2.94 -5.31 6.93
C TYR A 101 -3.64 -6.03 5.76
N GLY A 102 -3.76 -5.37 4.61
CA GLY A 102 -4.28 -5.93 3.37
C GLY A 102 -3.25 -6.94 2.90
N LEU A 103 -3.44 -8.19 3.33
CA LEU A 103 -2.51 -9.28 3.10
C LEU A 103 -2.68 -9.73 1.66
N ASP A 104 -1.67 -9.45 0.83
CA ASP A 104 -1.63 -10.04 -0.50
C ASP A 104 -1.18 -11.51 -0.32
N ARG A 105 -2.10 -12.44 -0.54
CA ARG A 105 -1.81 -13.87 -0.43
C ARG A 105 -1.19 -14.31 -1.74
N CYS A 106 0.14 -14.43 -1.77
CA CYS A 106 0.80 -15.16 -2.84
C CYS A 106 0.48 -16.65 -2.67
N ARG A 107 -0.17 -17.21 -3.70
CA ARG A 107 -0.32 -18.65 -3.87
C ARG A 107 0.98 -19.13 -4.53
N LEU A 108 1.94 -19.57 -3.71
CA LEU A 108 3.10 -20.33 -4.18
C LEU A 108 2.63 -21.71 -4.68
#